data_AF-A0A0M3V4E8-F1
#
_entry.id   AF-A0A0M3V4E8-F1
#
_cell.length_a   1.000
_cell.length_b   1.000
_cell.length_c   1.000
_cell.angle_alpha   90.00
_cell.angle_beta   90.00
_cell.angle_gamma   90.00
#
_symmetry.space_group_name_H-M   'P 1'
#
loop_
_entity.id
_entity.type
_entity.pdbx_description
1 polymer ?
#
loop_
_entity_poly.entity_id
_entity_poly.type
_entity_poly.pdbx_seq_one_letter_code
_entity_poly.pdbx_strand_id
1 'polypeptide(L)' 'MPNPKGSPENLEPIQPKGEEPMTTSISFRCTESMKEAVKAQDDPAQFCRDAIQEKLDKQKQLE' A
#
# COMPACT_ATOMS: atom_id res chain seq x y z
N MET A 1 16.65 -40.82 -24.14
CA MET A 1 16.78 -40.14 -22.83
C MET A 1 15.51 -39.34 -22.62
N PRO A 2 14.67 -39.65 -21.61
CA PRO A 2 13.43 -38.92 -21.38
C PRO A 2 13.74 -37.53 -20.77
N ASN A 3 13.29 -36.47 -21.43
CA ASN A 3 13.41 -35.10 -20.92
C ASN A 3 12.67 -34.94 -19.59
N PRO A 4 13.33 -34.47 -18.52
CA PRO A 4 12.65 -34.06 -17.30
C PRO A 4 12.05 -32.67 -17.55
N LYS A 5 10.93 -32.62 -18.27
CA LYS A 5 10.09 -31.43 -18.28
C LYS A 5 9.51 -31.32 -16.88
N GLY A 6 10.12 -30.45 -16.06
CA GLY A 6 9.66 -30.14 -14.72
C GLY A 6 8.16 -29.88 -14.74
N SER A 7 7.42 -30.65 -13.93
CA SER A 7 5.98 -30.49 -13.79
C SER A 7 5.68 -29.05 -13.36
N PRO A 8 4.71 -28.38 -14.00
CA PRO A 8 4.30 -27.01 -13.63
C PRO A 8 3.59 -26.94 -12.26
N GLU A 9 3.41 -28.08 -11.60
CA GLU A 9 2.70 -28.23 -10.32
C GLU A 9 3.48 -27.71 -9.11
N ASN A 10 4.79 -27.42 -9.25
CA ASN A 10 5.62 -26.89 -8.15
C ASN A 10 5.72 -25.35 -8.14
N LEU A 11 4.89 -24.66 -8.93
CA LEU A 11 4.73 -23.22 -8.81
C LEU A 11 3.65 -22.97 -7.75
N GLU A 12 4.02 -23.15 -6.48
CA GLU A 12 3.23 -22.61 -5.39
C GLU A 12 2.99 -21.12 -5.71
N PRO A 13 1.75 -20.62 -5.67
CA PRO A 13 1.49 -19.20 -5.91
C PRO A 13 2.36 -18.44 -4.93
N ILE A 14 3.25 -17.58 -5.46
CA ILE A 14 4.14 -16.73 -4.69
C ILE A 14 3.22 -15.92 -3.77
N GLN A 15 3.01 -16.40 -2.55
CA GLN A 15 2.32 -15.64 -1.53
C GLN A 15 3.24 -14.45 -1.28
N PRO A 16 2.83 -13.21 -1.58
CA PRO A 16 3.65 -12.06 -1.29
C PRO A 16 3.89 -12.05 0.21
N LYS A 17 5.10 -12.44 0.62
CA LYS A 17 5.63 -12.28 1.98
C LYS A 17 5.94 -10.80 2.14
N GLY A 18 4.92 -10.00 2.41
CA GLY A 18 5.02 -8.56 2.56
C GLY A 18 3.67 -8.02 2.97
N GLU A 19 3.69 -6.98 3.79
CA GLU A 19 2.55 -6.28 4.40
C GLU A 19 1.30 -6.24 3.51
N GLU A 20 0.12 -6.35 4.14
CA GLU A 20 -1.20 -6.44 3.48
C GLU A 20 -1.23 -5.71 2.13
N PRO A 21 -1.56 -6.42 1.03
CA PRO A 21 -1.46 -5.83 -0.28
C PRO A 21 -2.36 -4.59 -0.31
N MET A 22 -1.79 -3.44 -0.69
CA MET A 22 -2.46 -2.14 -0.82
C MET A 22 -3.52 -2.19 -1.93
N THR A 23 -4.57 -2.96 -1.69
CA THR A 23 -5.62 -3.36 -2.61
C THR A 23 -6.78 -2.38 -2.62
N THR A 24 -6.81 -1.46 -1.65
CA THR A 24 -7.93 -0.55 -1.41
C THR A 24 -7.46 0.90 -1.47
N SER A 25 -8.18 1.72 -2.24
CA SER A 25 -7.98 3.17 -2.31
C SER A 25 -9.07 3.90 -1.53
N ILE A 26 -8.69 4.83 -0.65
CA ILE A 26 -9.62 5.72 0.04
C ILE A 26 -9.68 7.04 -0.74
N SER A 27 -10.87 7.41 -1.22
CA SER A 27 -11.11 8.69 -1.90
C SER A 27 -11.89 9.62 -0.99
N PHE A 28 -11.31 10.76 -0.62
CA PHE A 28 -11.98 11.79 0.19
C PHE A 28 -11.89 13.17 -0.49
N ARG A 29 -12.82 14.07 -0.13
CA ARG A 29 -12.76 15.47 -0.59
C ARG A 29 -11.84 16.26 0.32
N CYS A 30 -10.91 17.00 -0.28
CA CYS A 30 -10.00 17.92 0.38
C CYS A 30 -10.08 19.30 -0.28
N THR A 31 -9.59 20.34 0.41
CA THR A 31 -9.52 21.69 -0.14
C THR A 31 -8.46 21.79 -1.24
N GLU A 32 -8.57 22.79 -2.13
CA GLU A 32 -7.61 23.01 -3.22
C GLU A 32 -6.19 23.23 -2.70
N SER A 33 -6.04 24.09 -1.69
CA SER A 33 -4.75 24.38 -1.08
C SER A 33 -4.07 23.14 -0.50
N MET A 34 -4.86 22.21 0.07
CA MET A 34 -4.36 20.95 0.61
C MET A 34 -3.94 19.98 -0.51
N LYS A 35 -4.69 19.95 -1.62
CA LYS A 35 -4.32 19.18 -2.81
C LYS A 35 -3.03 19.70 -3.45
N GLU A 36 -2.83 21.02 -3.50
CA GLU A 36 -1.58 21.62 -3.98
C GLU A 36 -0.41 21.30 -3.05
N ALA A 37 -0.58 21.44 -1.74
CA ALA A 37 0.45 21.12 -0.76
C ALA A 37 0.88 19.65 -0.82
N VAL A 38 -0.06 18.72 -0.99
CA VAL A 38 0.21 17.28 -1.17
C VAL A 38 0.92 17.03 -2.50
N LYS A 39 0.47 17.65 -3.59
CA LYS A 39 1.11 17.53 -4.90
C LYS A 39 2.52 18.12 -4.96
N ALA A 40 2.82 19.09 -4.12
CA ALA A 40 4.13 19.69 -4.02
C ALA A 40 5.15 18.80 -3.26
N GLN A 41 4.70 17.73 -2.60
CA GLN A 41 5.58 16.75 -1.98
C GLN A 41 6.20 15.82 -3.02
N ASP A 42 7.41 15.32 -2.74
CA ASP A 42 8.12 14.36 -3.59
C ASP A 42 7.33 13.05 -3.80
N ASP A 43 6.62 12.59 -2.75
CA ASP A 43 5.75 11.41 -2.83
C ASP A 43 4.37 11.69 -2.21
N PRO A 44 3.40 12.16 -3.00
CA PRO A 44 2.06 12.54 -2.50
C PRO A 44 1.30 11.34 -1.91
N ALA A 45 1.54 10.14 -2.43
CA ALA A 45 0.84 8.93 -1.99
C ALA A 45 1.36 8.47 -0.63
N GLN A 46 2.68 8.43 -0.43
CA GLN A 46 3.29 8.14 0.88
C GLN A 46 2.96 9.22 1.90
N PHE A 47 3.00 10.50 1.53
CA PHE A 47 2.63 11.58 2.44
C PHE A 47 1.19 11.43 2.98
N CYS A 48 0.22 11.13 2.09
CA CYS A 48 -1.15 10.89 2.52
C CYS A 48 -1.25 9.68 3.46
N ARG A 49 -0.52 8.60 3.17
CA ARG A 49 -0.52 7.39 3.99
C ARG A 49 0.06 7.65 5.37
N ASP A 50 1.21 8.31 5.45
CA ASP A 50 1.89 8.61 6.71
C ASP A 50 1.03 9.51 7.59
N ALA A 51 0.44 10.57 7.02
CA ALA A 51 -0.46 11.46 7.75
C ALA A 51 -1.71 10.74 8.30
N ILE A 52 -2.29 9.81 7.52
CA ILE A 52 -3.43 9.00 7.96
C ILE A 52 -2.99 8.01 9.04
N GLN A 53 -1.87 7.32 8.84
CA GLN A 53 -1.35 6.32 9.78
C GLN A 53 -1.00 6.96 11.12
N GLU A 54 -0.33 8.11 11.12
CA GLU A 54 0.00 8.87 12.31
C GLU A 54 -1.27 9.30 13.07
N LYS A 55 -2.30 9.73 12.33
CA LYS A 55 -3.57 10.14 12.96
C LYS A 55 -4.33 8.96 13.55
N LEU A 56 -4.30 7.79 12.89
CA LEU A 56 -4.89 6.55 13.41
C LEU A 56 -4.12 6.04 14.64
N ASP A 57 -2.80 6.05 14.61
CA ASP A 57 -1.98 5.66 15.75
C ASP A 57 -2.23 6.56 16.97
N LYS A 58 -2.25 7.89 16.76
CA LYS A 58 -2.60 8.86 17.81
C LYS A 58 -3.99 8.65 18.40
N GLN A 59 -4.98 8.27 17.59
CA GLN A 59 -6.31 7.93 18.10
C GLN A 59 -6.29 6.64 18.91
N LYS A 60 -5.58 5.62 18.42
CA LYS A 60 -5.46 4.32 19.09
C LYS A 60 -4.72 4.42 20.44
N GLN A 61 -3.80 5.37 20.60
CA GLN A 61 -3.14 5.65 21.88
C GLN A 61 -3.99 6.48 22.85
N LEU A 62 -5.07 7.10 22.38
CA LEU A 62 -5.99 7.88 23.21
C LEU A 62 -7.16 7.05 23.76
N GLU A 63 -7.41 5.87 23.19
CA GLU A 63 -8.35 4.85 23.68
C GLU A 63 -7.72 3.93 24.74
#